data_AF-A0A6V2AAL1-F1
#
_entry.id   AF-A0A6V2AAL1-F1
#
_cell.length_a   1.000
_cell.length_b   1.000
_cell.length_c   1.000
_cell.angle_alpha   90.00
_cell.angle_beta   90.00
_cell.angle_gamma   90.00
#
_symmetry.space_group_name_H-M   'P 1'
#
loop_
_entity.id
_entity.type
_entity.pdbx_description
1 polymer ?
#
loop_
_entity_poly.entity_id
_entity_poly.type
_entity_poly.pdbx_seq_one_letter_code
_entity_poly.pdbx_strand_id
1 'polypeptide(L)'
;MKLNKIFTTEVPELTKEQEAALDVVKAVRTTPRDARFPSQNQANHCWNRYNEWLVCLKQTKGDEEGCQNMRQLALNICPAIWSEKWDEEREEKTFPGVKTD
;
A
#
# COMPACT_ATOMS: atom_id res chain seq x y z
N MET A 1 -34.01 -2.10 -31.55
CA MET A 1 -33.68 -2.35 -30.13
C MET A 1 -33.27 -1.01 -29.54
N LYS A 2 -34.11 -0.39 -28.69
CA LYS A 2 -33.81 0.94 -28.13
C LYS A 2 -32.74 0.75 -27.06
N LEU A 3 -31.53 1.27 -27.30
CA LEU A 3 -30.48 1.35 -26.29
C LEU A 3 -31.05 2.13 -25.10
N ASN A 4 -31.09 1.47 -23.95
CA ASN A 4 -31.66 2.02 -22.72
C ASN A 4 -30.90 3.31 -22.33
N LYS A 5 -31.69 4.34 -21.98
CA LYS A 5 -31.30 5.70 -21.59
C LYS A 5 -30.54 5.76 -20.25
N ILE A 6 -29.54 4.91 -20.04
CA ILE A 6 -28.73 4.91 -18.81
C ILE A 6 -27.67 6.03 -18.87
N PHE A 7 -27.29 6.49 -20.07
CA PHE A 7 -26.14 7.36 -20.28
C PHE A 7 -26.45 8.86 -20.50
N THR A 8 -27.68 9.33 -20.24
CA THR A 8 -28.07 10.74 -20.55
C THR A 8 -28.54 11.56 -19.36
N THR A 9 -28.34 11.10 -18.12
CA THR A 9 -28.53 11.98 -16.96
C THR A 9 -27.27 12.84 -16.81
N GLU A 10 -27.44 14.16 -16.80
CA GLU A 10 -26.41 15.09 -16.34
C GLU A 10 -25.86 14.59 -14.99
N VAL A 11 -24.53 14.63 -14.83
CA VAL A 11 -23.88 14.17 -13.60
C VAL A 11 -24.50 14.98 -12.44
N PRO A 12 -25.09 14.33 -11.42
CA PRO A 12 -25.71 15.05 -10.32
C PRO A 12 -24.66 15.92 -9.63
N GLU A 13 -25.00 17.18 -9.35
CA GLU A 13 -24.12 18.08 -8.60
C GLU A 13 -23.82 17.47 -7.23
N LEU A 14 -22.54 17.33 -6.90
CA LEU A 14 -22.10 16.82 -5.61
C LEU A 14 -22.45 17.83 -4.52
N THR A 15 -22.92 17.36 -3.37
CA THR A 15 -22.95 18.20 -2.17
C THR A 15 -21.51 18.53 -1.74
N LYS A 16 -21.34 19.59 -0.94
CA LYS A 16 -20.01 19.99 -0.44
C LYS A 16 -19.33 18.86 0.34
N GLU A 17 -20.11 18.05 1.05
CA GLU A 17 -19.62 16.88 1.79
C GLU A 17 -19.13 15.78 0.85
N GLN A 18 -19.85 15.55 -0.26
CA GLN A 18 -19.45 14.58 -1.27
C GLN A 18 -18.21 15.02 -2.04
N GLU A 19 -18.09 16.33 -2.32
CA GLU A 19 -16.90 16.91 -2.96
C GLU A 19 -15.66 16.79 -2.07
N ALA A 20 -15.80 17.07 -0.77
CA ALA A 20 -14.73 16.87 0.21
C ALA A 20 -14.31 15.39 0.32
N ALA A 21 -15.28 14.47 0.34
CA ALA A 21 -14.98 13.03 0.32
C ALA A 21 -14.27 12.60 -0.98
N LEU A 22 -14.67 13.15 -2.12
CA LEU A 22 -14.03 12.89 -3.40
C LEU A 22 -12.59 13.40 -3.44
N ASP A 23 -12.30 14.55 -2.83
CA ASP A 23 -10.95 15.08 -2.73
C ASP A 23 -10.03 14.18 -1.89
N VAL A 24 -10.53 13.68 -0.75
CA VAL A 24 -9.82 12.69 0.07
C VAL A 24 -9.53 11.43 -0.75
N VAL A 25 -10.53 10.87 -1.45
CA VAL A 25 -10.35 9.67 -2.29
C VAL A 25 -9.36 9.92 -3.42
N LYS A 26 -9.37 11.10 -4.05
CA LYS A 26 -8.41 11.49 -5.09
C LYS A 26 -6.99 11.64 -4.55
N ALA A 27 -6.85 12.02 -3.28
CA ALA A 27 -5.58 12.15 -2.59
C ALA A 27 -5.03 10.80 -2.10
N VAL A 28 -5.85 9.76 -1.97
CA VAL A 28 -5.37 8.42 -1.64
C VAL A 28 -4.38 7.95 -2.70
N ARG A 29 -3.19 7.55 -2.25
CA ARG A 29 -2.15 6.94 -3.07
C ARG A 29 -1.89 5.53 -2.57
N THR A 30 -1.83 4.60 -3.51
CA THR A 30 -1.48 3.20 -3.25
C THR A 30 -0.08 2.92 -3.79
N THR A 31 0.44 1.73 -3.51
CA THR A 31 1.75 1.28 -3.99
C THR A 31 1.79 1.33 -5.53
N PRO A 32 2.74 2.05 -6.14
CA PRO A 32 2.79 2.19 -7.58
C PRO A 32 3.21 0.87 -8.24
N ARG A 33 2.84 0.70 -9.51
CA ARG A 33 3.35 -0.41 -10.32
C ARG A 33 4.87 -0.31 -10.44
N ASP A 34 5.54 -1.40 -10.11
CA ASP A 34 6.99 -1.51 -10.18
C ASP A 34 7.40 -2.37 -11.38
N ALA A 35 8.19 -1.80 -12.28
CA ALA A 35 8.65 -2.48 -13.49
C ALA A 35 9.54 -3.70 -13.20
N ARG A 36 10.14 -3.79 -12.01
CA ARG A 36 10.91 -4.96 -11.55
C ARG A 36 10.03 -6.19 -11.36
N PHE A 37 8.73 -6.01 -11.14
CA PHE A 37 7.75 -7.07 -10.89
C PHE A 37 6.61 -7.05 -11.93
N PRO A 38 6.88 -7.36 -13.21
CA PRO A 38 5.91 -7.20 -14.29
C PRO A 38 4.80 -8.26 -14.29
N SER A 39 5.03 -9.42 -13.65
CA SER A 39 4.10 -10.53 -13.61
C SER A 39 2.86 -10.25 -12.77
N GLN A 40 1.78 -11.00 -13.00
CA GLN A 40 0.55 -10.87 -12.20
C GLN A 40 0.74 -11.32 -10.75
N ASN A 41 1.65 -12.26 -10.49
CA ASN A 41 2.01 -12.61 -9.12
C ASN A 41 2.83 -11.47 -8.49
N GLN A 42 2.24 -10.76 -7.53
CA GLN A 42 2.83 -9.63 -6.83
C GLN A 42 3.43 -10.01 -5.46
N ALA A 43 3.51 -11.30 -5.11
CA ALA A 43 4.07 -11.76 -3.83
C ALA A 43 5.52 -11.25 -3.62
N ASN A 44 6.35 -11.32 -4.67
CA ASN A 44 7.71 -10.80 -4.63
C ASN A 44 7.74 -9.27 -4.47
N HIS A 45 6.81 -8.54 -5.07
CA HIS A 45 6.75 -7.08 -4.91
C HIS A 45 6.40 -6.71 -3.46
N CYS A 46 5.41 -7.38 -2.86
CA CYS A 46 5.08 -7.24 -1.45
C CYS A 46 6.29 -7.54 -0.55
N TRP A 47 6.93 -8.70 -0.74
CA TRP A 47 8.11 -9.09 0.04
C TRP A 47 9.24 -8.05 -0.05
N ASN A 48 9.50 -7.53 -1.25
CA ASN A 48 10.53 -6.50 -1.43
C ASN A 48 10.15 -5.18 -0.76
N ARG A 49 8.90 -4.72 -0.85
CA ARG A 49 8.47 -3.48 -0.16
C ARG A 49 8.58 -3.58 1.35
N TYR A 50 8.22 -4.72 1.93
CA TYR A 50 8.38 -4.95 3.37
C TYR A 50 9.87 -4.91 3.77
N ASN A 51 10.75 -5.56 3.01
CA ASN A 51 12.19 -5.52 3.29
C ASN A 51 12.83 -4.15 3.03
N GLU A 52 12.36 -3.36 2.06
CA GLU A 52 12.81 -1.98 1.82
C GLU A 52 12.51 -1.09 3.04
N TRP A 53 11.33 -1.26 3.66
CA TRP A 53 11.01 -0.59 4.93
C TRP A 53 11.97 -1.00 6.06
N LEU A 54 12.31 -2.29 6.18
CA LEU A 54 13.28 -2.76 7.18
C LEU A 54 14.69 -2.20 6.93
N VAL A 55 15.11 -2.08 5.67
CA VAL A 55 16.38 -1.42 5.32
C VAL A 55 16.36 0.05 5.77
N CYS A 56 15.24 0.75 5.55
CA CYS A 56 15.06 2.12 6.03
C CYS A 56 15.24 2.18 7.56
N LEU A 57 14.53 1.34 8.32
CA LEU A 57 14.65 1.28 9.78
C LEU A 57 16.10 1.02 10.24
N LYS A 58 16.81 0.10 9.56
CA LYS A 58 18.21 -0.19 9.90
C LYS A 58 19.12 1.02 9.65
N GLN A 59 18.90 1.75 8.55
CA GLN A 59 19.68 2.94 8.20
C GLN A 59 19.40 4.12 9.14
N THR A 60 18.14 4.28 9.58
CA THR A 60 17.72 5.36 10.46
C THR A 60 17.85 5.04 11.95
N LYS A 61 18.39 3.86 12.30
CA LYS A 61 18.53 3.37 13.68
C LYS A 61 17.18 3.25 14.42
N GLY A 62 16.15 2.83 13.71
CA GLY A 62 14.81 2.59 14.26
C GLY A 62 13.86 3.78 14.23
N ASP A 63 14.13 4.82 13.42
CA ASP A 63 13.16 5.91 13.21
C ASP A 63 11.98 5.42 12.36
N GLU A 64 10.89 5.08 13.02
CA GLU A 64 9.65 4.63 12.39
C GLU A 64 8.90 5.74 11.66
N GLU A 65 8.97 6.99 12.17
CA GLU A 65 8.27 8.14 11.58
C GLU A 65 8.90 8.50 10.23
N GLY A 66 10.24 8.56 10.18
CA GLY A 66 10.98 8.77 8.93
C GLY A 66 10.74 7.69 7.87
N CYS A 67 10.43 6.46 8.30
CA CYS A 67 10.20 5.31 7.42
C CYS A 67 8.70 4.99 7.20
N GLN A 68 7.78 5.80 7.74
CA GLN A 68 6.33 5.54 7.71
C GLN A 68 5.79 5.39 6.29
N ASN A 69 6.26 6.22 5.36
CA ASN A 69 5.87 6.14 3.95
C ASN A 69 6.21 4.78 3.32
N MET A 70 7.37 4.22 3.63
CA MET A 70 7.76 2.89 3.14
C MET A 70 6.92 1.78 3.77
N ARG A 71 6.57 1.92 5.06
CA ARG A 71 5.66 0.99 5.73
C ARG A 71 4.29 1.00 5.06
N GLN A 72 3.74 2.17 4.74
CA GLN A 72 2.45 2.29 4.03
C GLN A 72 2.49 1.62 2.66
N LEU A 73 3.59 1.77 1.91
CA LEU A 73 3.76 1.10 0.62
C LEU A 73 3.81 -0.44 0.75
N ALA A 74 4.36 -0.98 1.84
CA ALA A 74 4.31 -2.40 2.13
C ALA A 74 2.90 -2.86 2.49
N LEU A 75 2.22 -2.15 3.40
CA LEU A 75 0.86 -2.49 3.85
C LEU A 75 -0.18 -2.45 2.72
N ASN A 76 -0.06 -1.50 1.80
CA ASN A 76 -1.01 -1.36 0.69
C ASN A 76 -0.95 -2.48 -0.36
N ILE A 77 0.17 -3.19 -0.46
CA ILE A 77 0.35 -4.29 -1.44
C ILE A 77 0.34 -5.67 -0.79
N CYS A 78 0.72 -5.77 0.48
CA CYS A 78 0.81 -7.03 1.19
C CYS A 78 -0.53 -7.45 1.80
N PRO A 79 -0.87 -8.75 1.79
CA PRO A 79 -1.92 -9.27 2.64
C PRO A 79 -1.59 -9.00 4.12
N ALA A 80 -2.57 -8.55 4.91
CA ALA A 80 -2.38 -8.25 6.34
C ALA A 80 -1.77 -9.43 7.11
N ILE A 81 -2.28 -10.64 6.85
CA ILE A 81 -1.81 -11.90 7.45
C ILE A 81 -0.30 -12.11 7.23
N TRP A 82 0.25 -11.69 6.08
CA TRP A 82 1.68 -11.84 5.80
C TRP A 82 2.50 -10.82 6.58
N SER A 83 2.09 -9.55 6.57
CA SER A 83 2.81 -8.51 7.32
C SER A 83 2.76 -8.73 8.83
N GLU A 84 1.63 -9.17 9.37
CA GLU A 84 1.46 -9.50 10.80
C GLU A 84 2.38 -10.66 11.19
N LYS A 85 2.35 -11.76 10.42
CA LYS A 85 3.24 -12.90 10.64
C LYS A 85 4.72 -12.50 10.60
N TRP A 86 5.13 -11.65 9.66
CA TRP A 86 6.51 -11.18 9.58
C TRP A 86 6.87 -10.25 10.73
N ASP A 87 5.94 -9.45 11.23
CA ASP A 87 6.16 -8.65 12.44
C ASP A 87 6.39 -9.55 13.65
N GLU A 88 5.57 -10.59 13.85
CA GLU A 88 5.76 -11.62 14.90
C GLU A 88 7.13 -12.32 14.76
N GLU A 89 7.49 -12.78 13.56
CA GLU A 89 8.78 -13.43 13.29
C GLU A 89 9.98 -12.50 13.56
N ARG A 90 9.81 -11.17 13.38
CA ARG A 90 10.86 -10.20 13.71
C ARG A 90 10.99 -10.00 15.21
N GLU A 91 9.89 -9.95 15.96
CA GLU A 91 9.91 -9.91 17.43
C GLU A 91 10.59 -11.17 18.01
N GLU A 92 10.34 -12.33 17.41
CA GLU A 92 10.97 -13.61 17.76
C GLU A 92 12.41 -13.77 17.23
N LYS A 93 12.90 -12.84 16.40
CA LYS A 93 14.22 -12.90 15.73
C LYS A 93 14.39 -14.12 14.81
N THR A 94 13.30 -14.68 14.31
CA THR A 94 13.26 -15.82 13.39
C THR A 94 13.04 -15.41 11.94
N PHE A 95 12.75 -14.13 11.69
CA PHE A 95 12.48 -13.59 10.35
C PHE A 95 13.64 -13.85 9.36
N PRO A 96 13.37 -14.44 8.18
CA PRO A 96 14.41 -14.84 7.22
C PRO A 96 14.92 -13.69 6.33
N GLY A 97 14.28 -12.52 6.37
CA GLY A 97 14.62 -11.37 5.53
C GLY A 97 15.67 -10.43 6.15
N VAL A 98 15.52 -9.13 5.90
CA VAL A 98 16.42 -8.09 6.42
C VAL A 98 16.29 -7.98 7.94
N LYS A 99 17.41 -8.12 8.65
CA LYS A 99 17.47 -7.94 10.11
C LYS A 99 17.70 -6.48 10.48
N THR A 100 16.85 -5.95 11.37
CA THR A 100 16.89 -4.57 11.85
C THR A 100 17.76 -4.38 13.09
N ASP A 101 18.12 -5.48 13.75
CA ASP A 101 19.13 -5.60 14.82
C ASP A 101 20.55 -5.18 14.38
#